data_AF-A0A920TP55-F1
#
_entry.id   AF-A0A920TP55-F1
#
_cell.length_a   1.000
_cell.length_b   1.000
_cell.length_c   1.000
_cell.angle_alpha   90.00
_cell.angle_beta   90.00
_cell.angle_gamma   90.00
#
_symmetry.space_group_name_H-M   'P 1'
#
loop_
_entity.id
_entity.type
_entity.pdbx_description
1 polymer ?
#
loop_
_entity_poly.entity_id
_entity_poly.type
_entity_poly.pdbx_seq_one_letter_code
_entity_poly.pdbx_strand_id
1 'polypeptide(L)'
;MEKKIFRSRIIKKAKPNIGHLAVAEIINEHESAYLITQNVDNFHQDAGVPDDKITEIHGNASYASCLDCGIRYELKTIKRFLKMKRYLIAMPVGNNKNCYYLFRSVHA
;
A
#
# COMPACT_ATOMS: atom_id res chain seq x y z
N MET A 1 5.53 16.23 20.05
CA MET A 1 4.28 15.75 19.41
C MET A 1 4.03 16.31 17.99
N GLU A 2 4.87 17.22 17.47
CA GLU A 2 4.61 17.91 16.19
C GLU A 2 4.95 17.10 14.92
N LYS A 3 5.89 16.15 14.98
CA LYS A 3 6.34 15.39 13.79
C LYS A 3 5.27 14.49 13.15
N LYS A 4 4.25 14.06 13.91
CA LYS A 4 3.24 13.08 13.46
C LYS A 4 2.19 13.68 12.52
N ILE A 5 1.82 14.96 12.73
CA ILE A 5 0.77 15.64 11.97
C ILE A 5 1.30 16.15 10.61
N PHE A 6 2.59 16.49 10.55
CA PHE A 6 3.24 16.98 9.33
C PHE A 6 3.39 15.89 8.24
N ARG A 7 3.81 14.67 8.62
CA ARG A 7 3.98 13.54 7.68
C ARG A 7 2.69 13.16 6.95
N SER A 8 1.55 13.17 7.65
CA SER A 8 0.28 12.68 7.06
C SER A 8 -0.32 13.63 6.01
N ARG A 9 0.00 14.93 6.05
CA ARG A 9 -0.50 15.92 5.09
C ARG A 9 0.37 15.99 3.83
N ILE A 10 1.67 15.76 3.95
CA ILE A 10 2.63 15.82 2.82
C ILE A 10 2.47 14.62 1.89
N ILE A 11 2.38 13.41 2.44
CA ILE A 11 2.18 12.19 1.64
C ILE A 11 0.89 12.28 0.81
N LYS A 12 -0.16 12.90 1.36
CA LYS A 12 -1.48 13.04 0.70
C LYS A 12 -1.50 13.88 -0.58
N LYS A 13 -0.44 14.65 -0.86
CA LYS A 13 -0.31 15.50 -2.06
C LYS A 13 0.93 15.19 -2.89
N ALA A 14 1.82 14.35 -2.38
CA ALA A 14 3.02 13.97 -3.10
C ALA A 14 2.64 13.09 -4.29
N LYS A 15 3.42 13.23 -5.37
CA LYS A 15 3.26 12.50 -6.63
C LYS A 15 4.57 11.76 -6.92
N PRO A 16 4.55 10.75 -7.81
CA PRO A 16 5.77 10.15 -8.31
C PRO A 16 6.72 11.22 -8.86
N ASN A 17 8.00 11.05 -8.57
CA ASN A 17 9.07 11.89 -9.11
C ASN A 17 9.73 11.23 -10.32
N ILE A 18 10.70 11.92 -10.93
CA ILE A 18 11.43 11.42 -12.12
C ILE A 18 12.06 10.04 -11.92
N GLY A 19 12.51 9.71 -10.71
CA GLY A 19 13.09 8.40 -10.41
C GLY A 19 12.07 7.27 -10.47
N HIS A 20 10.85 7.52 -9.99
CA HIS A 20 9.77 6.54 -10.08
C HIS A 20 9.37 6.28 -11.54
N LEU A 21 9.30 7.35 -12.35
CA LEU A 21 8.97 7.25 -13.78
C LEU A 21 10.04 6.48 -14.56
N ALA A 22 11.32 6.79 -14.32
CA ALA A 22 12.43 6.09 -14.96
C ALA A 22 12.47 4.60 -14.60
N VAL A 23 12.19 4.25 -13.33
CA VAL A 23 12.08 2.85 -12.91
C VAL A 23 10.90 2.15 -13.60
N ALA A 24 9.76 2.82 -13.74
CA ALA A 24 8.62 2.28 -14.47
C ALA A 24 8.94 2.03 -15.94
N GLU A 25 9.64 2.95 -16.61
CA GLU A 25 10.10 2.78 -17.99
C GLU A 25 10.97 1.53 -18.15
N ILE A 26 12.03 1.39 -17.33
CA ILE A 26 12.92 0.22 -17.35
C ILE A 26 12.15 -1.09 -17.18
N ILE A 27 11.19 -1.15 -16.25
CA ILE A 27 10.43 -2.38 -15.98
C ILE A 27 9.48 -2.76 -17.12
N ASN A 28 8.92 -1.77 -17.80
CA ASN A 28 8.02 -1.99 -18.92
C ASN A 28 8.77 -2.34 -20.21
N GLU A 29 10.01 -1.86 -20.40
CA GLU A 29 10.83 -2.20 -21.56
C GLU A 29 11.53 -3.55 -21.46
N HIS A 30 11.78 -4.04 -20.24
CA HIS A 30 12.48 -5.30 -20.00
C HIS A 30 11.56 -6.36 -19.40
N GLU A 31 11.32 -7.43 -20.16
CA GLU A 31 10.43 -8.53 -19.73
C GLU A 31 10.84 -9.14 -18.38
N SER A 32 12.14 -9.35 -18.18
CA SER A 32 12.72 -9.95 -16.96
C SER A 32 12.97 -8.96 -15.82
N ALA A 33 12.73 -7.66 -16.00
CA ALA A 33 12.93 -6.67 -14.94
C ALA A 33 11.86 -6.81 -13.84
N TYR A 34 12.30 -6.64 -12.60
CA TYR A 34 11.46 -6.76 -11.41
C TYR A 34 11.92 -5.78 -10.34
N LEU A 35 11.00 -5.17 -9.60
CA LEU A 35 11.29 -4.20 -8.55
C LEU A 35 11.10 -4.80 -7.16
N ILE A 36 12.12 -4.66 -6.32
CA ILE A 36 12.00 -4.89 -4.88
C ILE A 36 12.15 -3.54 -4.19
N THR A 37 11.14 -3.13 -3.42
CA THR A 37 11.13 -1.82 -2.75
C THR A 37 10.83 -1.92 -1.27
N GLN A 38 11.46 -1.03 -0.51
CA GLN A 38 11.21 -0.78 0.92
C GLN A 38 10.21 0.37 1.13
N ASN A 39 9.85 1.08 0.06
CA ASN A 39 8.91 2.20 0.13
C ASN A 39 7.50 1.67 0.34
N VAL A 40 6.67 2.47 1.03
CA VAL A 40 5.29 2.13 1.40
C VAL A 40 4.26 3.12 0.84
N ASP A 41 4.70 4.06 0.01
CA ASP A 41 3.94 5.21 -0.47
C ASP A 41 3.09 4.96 -1.72
N ASN A 42 3.27 3.81 -2.38
CA ASN A 42 2.63 3.42 -3.64
C ASN A 42 3.09 4.20 -4.88
N PHE A 43 4.17 4.99 -4.80
CA PHE A 43 4.56 5.84 -5.93
C PHE A 43 5.17 5.10 -7.12
N HIS A 44 5.67 3.88 -6.92
CA HIS A 44 6.11 3.04 -8.04
C HIS A 44 4.92 2.58 -8.87
N GLN A 45 3.84 2.14 -8.23
CA GLN A 45 2.61 1.74 -8.91
C GLN A 45 1.93 2.94 -9.56
N ASP A 46 1.85 4.08 -8.85
CA ASP A 46 1.30 5.31 -9.41
C ASP A 46 2.12 5.84 -10.62
N ALA A 47 3.41 5.47 -10.70
CA ALA A 47 4.28 5.77 -11.85
C ALA A 47 4.12 4.78 -13.02
N GLY A 48 3.40 3.68 -12.84
CA GLY A 48 3.14 2.68 -13.89
C GLY A 48 3.96 1.39 -13.78
N VAL A 49 4.54 1.07 -12.62
CA VAL A 49 5.10 -0.27 -12.37
C VAL A 49 3.95 -1.27 -12.21
N PRO A 50 3.89 -2.36 -12.99
CA PRO A 50 2.87 -3.40 -12.86
C PRO A 50 2.90 -4.11 -11.51
N ASP A 51 1.72 -4.43 -10.94
CA ASP A 51 1.58 -5.10 -9.64
C ASP A 51 2.23 -6.50 -9.61
N ASP A 52 2.35 -7.17 -10.75
CA ASP A 52 3.00 -8.48 -10.91
C ASP A 52 4.53 -8.39 -11.05
N LYS A 53 5.09 -7.19 -11.20
CA LYS A 53 6.54 -6.93 -11.33
C LYS A 53 7.13 -6.17 -10.14
N ILE A 54 6.44 -6.13 -9.00
CA ILE A 54 6.88 -5.43 -7.80
C ILE A 54 6.66 -6.26 -6.52
N THR A 55 7.66 -6.29 -5.65
CA THR A 55 7.54 -6.79 -4.28
C THR A 55 7.82 -5.66 -3.28
N GLU A 56 6.85 -5.42 -2.42
CA GLU A 56 6.92 -4.45 -1.32
C GLU A 56 7.24 -5.17 -0.01
N ILE A 57 8.51 -5.13 0.41
CA ILE A 57 8.96 -5.92 1.56
C ILE A 57 8.49 -5.36 2.91
N HIS A 58 8.10 -4.09 2.96
CA HIS A 58 7.52 -3.43 4.13
C HIS A 58 5.99 -3.28 4.07
N GLY A 59 5.34 -3.79 3.02
CA GLY A 59 3.92 -3.58 2.75
C GLY A 59 3.62 -2.22 2.12
N ASN A 60 2.35 -1.82 2.10
CA ASN A 60 1.86 -0.64 1.40
C ASN A 60 0.89 0.17 2.28
N ALA A 61 0.99 1.49 2.25
CA ALA A 61 0.16 2.39 3.07
C ALA A 61 -1.12 2.89 2.37
N SER A 62 -1.42 2.38 1.17
CA SER A 62 -2.59 2.70 0.35
C SER A 62 -3.63 1.58 0.31
N TYR A 63 -3.23 0.30 0.48
CA TYR A 63 -4.14 -0.85 0.54
C TYR A 63 -3.81 -1.80 1.71
N ALA A 64 -4.72 -2.73 2.00
CA ALA A 64 -4.50 -3.86 2.91
C ALA A 64 -4.99 -5.15 2.27
N SER A 65 -4.44 -6.29 2.66
CA SER A 65 -4.87 -7.60 2.17
C SER A 65 -5.38 -8.47 3.32
N CYS A 66 -6.39 -9.30 3.01
CA CYS A 66 -6.88 -10.31 3.94
C CYS A 66 -5.88 -11.45 4.04
N LEU A 67 -5.49 -11.87 5.26
CA LEU A 67 -4.50 -12.94 5.42
C LEU A 67 -5.02 -14.33 5.05
N ASP A 68 -6.32 -14.53 5.19
CA ASP A 68 -6.91 -15.85 4.96
C ASP A 68 -7.16 -16.11 3.47
N CYS A 69 -7.61 -15.10 2.72
CA CYS A 69 -7.97 -15.26 1.30
C CYS A 69 -7.17 -14.40 0.33
N GLY A 70 -6.27 -13.52 0.82
CA GLY A 70 -5.43 -12.67 -0.01
C GLY A 70 -6.13 -11.48 -0.67
N ILE A 71 -7.45 -11.30 -0.52
CA ILE A 71 -8.18 -10.22 -1.18
C ILE A 71 -7.63 -8.86 -0.75
N ARG A 72 -7.29 -8.03 -1.74
CA ARG A 72 -6.84 -6.65 -1.60
C ARG A 72 -8.03 -5.70 -1.40
N TYR A 73 -7.88 -4.78 -0.45
CA TYR A 73 -8.84 -3.73 -0.13
C TYR A 73 -8.15 -2.37 -0.06
N GLU A 74 -8.66 -1.42 -0.84
CA GLU A 74 -8.15 -0.05 -0.84
C GLU A 74 -8.48 0.66 0.48
N LEU A 75 -7.45 1.19 1.15
CA LEU A 75 -7.61 1.85 2.46
C LEU A 75 -8.53 3.06 2.38
N LYS A 76 -8.60 3.73 1.22
CA LYS A 76 -9.53 4.85 0.99
C LYS A 76 -10.98 4.45 1.25
N THR A 77 -11.38 3.25 0.83
CA THR A 77 -12.74 2.72 0.95
C THR A 77 -13.07 2.37 2.40
N ILE A 78 -12.09 1.82 3.13
CA ILE A 78 -12.31 1.26 4.48
C ILE A 78 -11.89 2.22 5.61
N LYS A 79 -11.31 3.37 5.26
CA LYS A 79 -10.76 4.37 6.20
C LYS A 79 -11.74 4.81 7.27
N ARG A 80 -13.03 4.92 6.92
CA ARG A 80 -14.10 5.32 7.84
C ARG A 80 -14.31 4.28 8.93
N PHE A 81 -14.27 3.00 8.57
CA PHE A 81 -14.44 1.88 9.50
C PHE A 81 -13.22 1.73 10.44
N LEU A 82 -12.00 1.89 9.90
CA LEU A 82 -10.76 1.88 10.68
C LEU A 82 -10.70 3.00 11.73
N LYS A 83 -11.25 4.19 11.44
CA LYS A 83 -11.28 5.30 12.39
C LYS A 83 -12.19 5.06 13.61
N MET A 84 -13.26 4.28 13.44
CA MET A 84 -14.26 4.08 14.50
C MET A 84 -13.81 3.06 15.56
N LYS A 85 -12.87 2.17 15.23
CA LYS A 85 -12.41 1.11 16.12
C LYS A 85 -10.89 1.14 16.21
N ARG A 86 -10.39 1.78 17.27
CA ARG A 86 -8.99 2.19 17.48
C ARG A 86 -7.95 1.06 17.46
N TYR A 87 -8.37 -0.22 17.48
CA TYR A 87 -7.52 -1.41 17.59
C TYR A 87 -8.08 -2.69 16.93
N LEU A 88 -9.03 -2.64 15.99
CA LEU A 88 -9.48 -3.87 15.33
C LEU A 88 -8.59 -4.21 14.13
N ILE A 89 -7.70 -5.19 14.32
CA ILE A 89 -6.84 -5.84 13.30
C ILE A 89 -7.67 -6.86 12.47
N ALA A 90 -9.00 -6.72 12.50
CA ALA A 90 -9.92 -7.77 12.09
C ALA A 90 -11.34 -7.20 11.95
N MET A 91 -11.78 -6.92 10.72
CA MET A 91 -13.20 -6.66 10.45
C MET A 91 -13.64 -7.55 9.30
N PRO A 92 -14.73 -8.34 9.45
CA PRO A 92 -15.25 -9.17 8.37
C PRO A 92 -15.63 -8.29 7.18
N VAL A 93 -15.08 -8.59 6.01
CA VAL A 93 -15.34 -7.85 4.77
C VAL A 93 -16.07 -8.76 3.80
N GLY A 94 -17.32 -8.40 3.48
CA GLY A 94 -18.21 -9.21 2.64
C GLY A 94 -18.92 -10.33 3.40
N ASN A 95 -19.48 -11.31 2.68
CA ASN A 95 -20.25 -12.42 3.26
C ASN A 95 -19.38 -13.42 4.05
N ASN A 96 -18.05 -13.29 3.99
CA ASN A 96 -17.15 -14.20 4.68
C ASN A 96 -16.69 -13.60 6.02
N LYS A 97 -17.25 -14.12 7.11
CA LYS A 97 -17.02 -13.64 8.49
C LYS A 97 -15.57 -13.82 8.98
N ASN A 98 -14.75 -14.52 8.22
CA ASN A 98 -13.36 -14.81 8.56
C ASN A 98 -12.36 -13.88 7.87
N CYS A 99 -12.76 -12.91 7.05
CA CYS A 99 -11.76 -12.00 6.48
C CYS A 99 -11.32 -10.94 7.47
N TYR A 100 -10.02 -10.87 7.76
CA TYR A 100 -9.43 -9.90 8.65
C TYR A 100 -8.37 -9.07 7.93
N TYR A 101 -8.36 -7.75 8.13
CA TYR A 101 -7.32 -6.87 7.60
C TYR A 101 -6.05 -7.05 8.40
N LEU A 102 -4.97 -7.54 7.79
CA LEU A 102 -3.65 -7.27 8.35
C LEU A 102 -3.03 -6.11 7.58
N PHE A 103 -2.72 -5.04 8.31
CA PHE A 103 -1.63 -4.17 7.89
C PHE A 103 -0.41 -5.08 7.90
N ARG A 104 0.10 -5.47 6.72
CA ARG A 104 1.45 -6.04 6.65
C ARG A 104 2.33 -5.00 7.31
N SER A 105 2.78 -5.33 8.50
CA SER A 105 3.11 -4.34 9.50
C SER A 105 4.19 -3.43 8.95
N VAL A 106 3.86 -2.16 8.76
CA VAL A 106 4.82 -1.06 8.77
C VAL A 106 5.43 -0.99 10.17
N HIS A 107 6.23 -1.98 10.53
CA HIS A 107 7.25 -1.83 11.54
C HIS A 107 8.38 -1.06 10.85
N ALA A 108 8.21 0.26 10.82
CA ALA A 108 9.34 1.17 10.71
C ALA A 108 10.01 1.32 12.07
#